data_AF-A0A6V8EWX5-F1
#
_entry.id   AF-A0A6V8EWX5-F1
#
_cell.length_a   1.000
_cell.length_b   1.000
_cell.length_c   1.000
_cell.angle_alpha   90.00
_cell.angle_beta   90.00
_cell.angle_gamma   90.00
#
_symmetry.space_group_name_H-M   'P 1'
#
loop_
_entity.id
_entity.type
_entity.pdbx_description
1 polymer ?
#
loop_
_entity_poly.entity_id
_entity_poly.type
_entity_poly.pdbx_seq_one_letter_code
_entity_poly.pdbx_strand_id
1 'polypeptide(L)'
;EVLDSGVKISAVTKTENSGSGNGGSTTTEIDGIVVEMMAGLLPTSHEHLDGGGHTDANGIWIEGDYTLELVIKEGNTVVYGQSSSQGCPSSSNGFPYIEVSGTTATSCGGDSVSINGWFAMPGPATDQVGTEYLDLETFYGDDGCYTFQVTITNTLSSGDELILVQDDVAWELDFDANKEGPWDMNAC
;
A
#
# COMPACT_ATOMS: atom_id res chain seq x y z
N GLU A 1 -18.06 1.45 -13.42
CA GLU A 1 -17.75 0.91 -12.08
C GLU A 1 -16.28 0.50 -12.10
N VAL A 2 -15.63 0.56 -10.94
CA VAL A 2 -14.31 -0.03 -10.73
C VAL A 2 -14.49 -1.53 -10.50
N LEU A 3 -13.73 -2.35 -11.23
CA LEU A 3 -13.84 -3.81 -11.15
C LEU A 3 -12.56 -4.46 -10.62
N ASP A 4 -11.48 -3.69 -10.49
CA ASP A 4 -10.16 -4.22 -10.20
C ASP A 4 -9.27 -3.16 -9.52
N SER A 5 -8.26 -3.61 -8.79
CA SER A 5 -7.24 -2.81 -8.13
C SER A 5 -5.90 -3.53 -8.08
N GLY A 6 -4.85 -2.76 -7.80
CA GLY A 6 -3.49 -3.28 -7.65
C GLY A 6 -2.80 -2.54 -6.52
N VAL A 7 -1.83 -3.21 -5.89
CA VAL A 7 -1.01 -2.64 -4.83
C VAL A 7 0.44 -2.91 -5.18
N LYS A 8 1.29 -1.89 -5.21
CA LYS A 8 2.73 -2.06 -5.41
C LYS A 8 3.42 -1.65 -4.13
N ILE A 9 4.48 -2.35 -3.73
CA ILE A 9 5.30 -1.95 -2.60
C ILE A 9 6.76 -1.76 -2.98
N SER A 10 7.44 -0.85 -2.30
CA SER A 10 8.85 -0.54 -2.54
C SER A 10 9.53 -0.25 -1.22
N ALA A 11 10.69 -0.86 -0.99
CA ALA A 11 11.43 -0.69 0.26
C ALA A 11 11.95 0.75 0.40
N VAL A 12 11.85 1.27 1.62
CA VAL A 12 12.53 2.48 2.07
C VAL A 12 13.72 2.05 2.90
N THR A 13 14.90 2.55 2.55
CA THR A 13 16.15 2.22 3.26
C THR A 13 16.72 3.43 3.97
N LYS A 14 17.27 3.23 5.16
CA LYS A 14 17.99 4.23 5.94
C LYS A 14 19.45 3.83 6.05
N THR A 15 20.34 4.79 5.84
CA THR A 15 21.79 4.57 5.98
C THR A 15 22.31 5.25 7.24
N GLU A 16 22.90 4.47 8.13
CA GLU A 16 23.53 4.96 9.35
C GLU A 16 25.05 4.77 9.29
N ASN A 17 25.77 5.81 9.71
CA ASN A 17 27.22 5.76 9.85
C ASN A 17 27.56 5.66 11.33
N SER A 18 28.19 4.57 11.73
CA SER A 18 28.70 4.39 13.09
C SER A 18 30.23 4.59 13.11
N GLY A 19 30.72 5.38 14.08
CA GLY A 19 32.15 5.64 14.27
C GLY A 19 32.75 6.80 13.45
N SER A 20 34.00 7.17 13.76
CA SER A 20 34.76 8.18 13.01
C SER A 20 36.21 7.72 12.78
N GLY A 21 36.78 8.03 11.61
CA GLY A 21 38.11 7.58 11.20
C GLY A 21 38.13 6.21 10.53
N ASN A 22 39.26 5.48 10.64
CA ASN A 22 39.55 4.24 9.88
C ASN A 22 38.80 2.98 10.38
N GLY A 23 37.79 3.15 11.24
CA GLY A 23 36.99 2.07 11.84
C GLY A 23 35.49 2.37 11.85
N GLY A 24 35.03 3.30 11.01
CA GLY A 24 33.61 3.54 10.82
C GLY A 24 32.95 2.45 9.98
N SER A 25 31.71 2.10 10.30
CA SER A 25 30.87 1.21 9.50
C SER A 25 29.70 2.01 8.92
N THR A 26 29.41 1.80 7.65
CA THR A 26 28.20 2.29 7.00
C THR A 26 27.27 1.11 6.85
N THR A 27 26.08 1.21 7.44
CA THR A 27 25.05 0.18 7.40
C THR A 27 23.80 0.77 6.76
N THR A 28 23.23 0.07 5.78
CA THR A 28 21.99 0.45 5.11
C THR A 28 20.95 -0.60 5.44
N GLU A 29 19.91 -0.20 6.17
CA GLU A 29 18.84 -1.08 6.64
C GLU A 29 17.49 -0.67 6.04
N ILE A 30 16.57 -1.62 5.93
CA ILE A 30 15.18 -1.35 5.57
C ILE A 30 14.49 -0.70 6.77
N ASP A 31 13.89 0.46 6.53
CA ASP A 31 13.18 1.25 7.53
C ASP A 31 11.66 1.13 7.38
N GLY A 32 11.18 0.75 6.18
CA GLY A 32 9.77 0.57 5.89
C GLY A 32 9.48 0.31 4.41
N ILE A 33 8.22 0.48 4.03
CA ILE A 33 7.72 0.32 2.66
C ILE A 33 6.87 1.51 2.23
N VAL A 34 7.06 1.97 0.99
CA VAL A 34 6.07 2.76 0.28
C VAL A 34 5.04 1.79 -0.26
N VAL A 35 3.76 2.08 -0.03
CA VAL A 35 2.64 1.34 -0.58
C VAL A 35 1.94 2.22 -1.59
N GLU A 36 1.81 1.75 -2.82
CA GLU A 36 1.11 2.42 -3.91
C GLU A 36 -0.12 1.62 -4.29
N MET A 37 -1.21 2.29 -4.61
CA MET A 37 -2.45 1.67 -5.04
C MET A 37 -2.86 2.17 -6.42
N MET A 38 -3.56 1.32 -7.17
CA MET A 38 -4.24 1.67 -8.41
C MET A 38 -5.62 1.03 -8.38
N ALA A 39 -6.64 1.69 -8.94
CA ALA A 39 -7.97 1.10 -9.10
C ALA A 39 -8.57 1.47 -10.46
N GLY A 40 -9.30 0.54 -11.06
CA GLY A 40 -9.98 0.77 -12.32
C GLY A 40 -10.39 -0.52 -13.03
N LEU A 41 -10.12 -0.57 -14.33
CA LEU A 41 -10.19 -1.78 -15.14
C LEU A 41 -8.75 -2.19 -15.46
N LEU A 42 -8.24 -3.16 -14.71
CA LEU A 42 -6.93 -3.72 -15.00
C LEU A 42 -7.06 -4.85 -16.04
N PRO A 43 -6.00 -5.12 -16.82
CA PRO A 43 -5.99 -6.25 -17.74
C PRO A 43 -6.13 -7.56 -16.95
N THR A 44 -6.83 -8.56 -17.48
CA THR A 44 -6.93 -9.88 -16.82
C THR A 44 -5.61 -10.65 -16.76
N SER A 45 -4.57 -10.16 -17.46
CA SER A 45 -3.20 -10.67 -17.39
C SER A 45 -2.37 -9.99 -16.30
N HIS A 46 -3.01 -9.15 -15.46
CA HIS A 46 -2.34 -8.49 -14.37
C HIS A 46 -1.99 -9.51 -13.28
N GLU A 47 -0.72 -9.55 -12.90
CA GLU A 47 -0.21 -10.43 -11.85
C GLU A 47 0.67 -9.63 -10.88
N HIS A 48 0.66 -10.04 -9.61
CA HIS A 48 1.64 -9.63 -8.61
C HIS A 48 2.98 -10.27 -8.96
N LEU A 49 4.06 -9.48 -8.91
CA LEU A 49 5.39 -9.95 -9.20
C LEU A 49 6.21 -10.01 -7.91
N ASP A 50 7.19 -10.93 -7.91
CA ASP A 50 8.25 -10.91 -6.93
C ASP A 50 8.92 -9.52 -6.89
N GLY A 51 9.32 -9.10 -5.69
CA GLY A 51 9.87 -7.77 -5.43
C GLY A 51 8.82 -6.67 -5.19
N GLY A 52 7.56 -7.02 -4.87
CA GLY A 52 6.52 -6.03 -4.56
C GLY A 52 5.91 -5.36 -5.80
N GLY A 53 6.20 -5.88 -6.98
CA GLY A 53 5.85 -5.29 -8.26
C GLY A 53 4.55 -5.84 -8.85
N HIS A 54 4.27 -5.37 -10.06
CA HIS A 54 3.14 -5.82 -10.85
C HIS A 54 3.51 -5.84 -12.33
N THR A 55 2.90 -6.75 -13.10
CA THR A 55 2.97 -6.69 -14.57
C THR A 55 2.43 -5.35 -15.05
N ASP A 56 3.00 -4.76 -16.10
CA ASP A 56 2.59 -3.45 -16.64
C ASP A 56 1.07 -3.36 -16.85
N ALA A 57 0.39 -2.78 -15.87
CA ALA A 57 -1.03 -2.50 -15.92
C ALA A 57 -1.20 -1.07 -16.44
N ASN A 58 -1.41 -0.95 -17.76
CA ASN A 58 -2.04 0.25 -18.31
C ASN A 58 -3.54 0.21 -17.99
N GLY A 59 -3.85 0.22 -16.69
CA GLY A 59 -5.20 0.20 -16.18
C GLY A 59 -5.98 1.41 -16.68
N ILE A 60 -7.25 1.19 -17.05
CA ILE A 60 -8.15 2.29 -17.36
C ILE A 60 -8.74 2.74 -16.03
N TRP A 61 -8.37 3.94 -15.58
CA TRP A 61 -9.02 4.58 -14.44
C TRP A 61 -10.47 4.90 -14.79
N ILE A 62 -11.34 4.88 -13.78
CA ILE A 62 -12.78 5.00 -13.98
C ILE A 62 -13.28 6.29 -13.34
N GLU A 63 -14.03 7.06 -14.14
CA GLU A 63 -14.86 8.15 -13.65
C GLU A 63 -16.14 7.58 -13.03
N GLY A 64 -16.39 7.87 -11.77
CA GLY A 64 -17.54 7.36 -11.04
C GLY A 64 -17.45 7.66 -9.56
N ASP A 65 -18.45 7.17 -8.82
CA ASP A 65 -18.53 7.34 -7.37
C ASP A 65 -18.12 6.02 -6.70
N TYR A 66 -17.01 6.01 -5.97
CA TYR A 66 -16.54 4.82 -5.25
C TYR A 66 -15.58 5.16 -4.11
N THR A 67 -15.46 4.24 -3.15
CA THR A 67 -14.48 4.32 -2.06
C THR A 67 -13.44 3.23 -2.21
N LEU A 68 -12.17 3.57 -1.97
CA LEU A 68 -11.05 2.62 -1.90
C LEU A 68 -10.51 2.55 -0.48
N GLU A 69 -10.35 1.35 0.04
CA GLU A 69 -9.86 1.07 1.38
C GLU A 69 -8.76 0.02 1.29
N LEU A 70 -7.65 0.20 2.02
CA LEU A 70 -6.55 -0.75 2.06
C LEU A 70 -6.28 -1.17 3.50
N VAL A 71 -6.24 -2.49 3.71
CA VAL A 71 -5.81 -3.10 4.97
C VAL A 71 -4.70 -4.11 4.72
N ILE A 72 -3.74 -4.18 5.64
CA ILE A 72 -2.66 -5.15 5.65
C ILE A 72 -3.01 -6.22 6.68
N LYS A 73 -2.88 -7.48 6.27
CA LYS A 73 -3.18 -8.64 7.10
C LYS A 73 -1.98 -9.56 7.20
N GLU A 74 -1.74 -10.08 8.39
CA GLU A 74 -0.86 -11.22 8.63
C GLU A 74 -1.76 -12.44 8.86
N GLY A 75 -1.77 -13.35 7.87
CA GLY A 75 -2.80 -14.39 7.79
C GLY A 75 -4.22 -13.80 7.78
N ASN A 76 -5.02 -14.07 8.82
CA ASN A 76 -6.38 -13.55 8.93
C ASN A 76 -6.52 -12.30 9.82
N THR A 77 -5.42 -11.83 10.40
CA THR A 77 -5.43 -10.72 11.36
C THR A 77 -5.08 -9.43 10.65
N VAL A 78 -5.93 -8.39 10.75
CA VAL A 78 -5.56 -7.05 10.29
C VAL A 78 -4.48 -6.49 11.23
N VAL A 79 -3.30 -6.24 10.68
CA VAL A 79 -2.16 -5.65 11.40
C VAL A 79 -2.06 -4.15 11.18
N TYR A 80 -2.60 -3.64 10.08
CA TYR A 80 -2.67 -2.21 9.80
C TYR A 80 -3.84 -1.89 8.87
N GLY A 81 -4.63 -0.86 9.16
CA GLY A 81 -5.79 -0.49 8.36
C GLY A 81 -7.11 -0.60 9.13
N GLN A 82 -8.08 0.21 8.71
CA GLN A 82 -9.45 0.22 9.22
C GLN A 82 -10.40 0.46 8.05
N SER A 83 -11.62 -0.06 8.16
CA SER A 83 -12.64 0.23 7.15
C SER A 83 -13.22 1.64 7.29
N SER A 84 -13.73 2.20 6.20
CA SER A 84 -14.45 3.47 6.14
C SER A 84 -15.63 3.52 7.12
N SER A 85 -16.26 2.37 7.39
CA SER A 85 -17.33 2.23 8.39
C SER A 85 -16.88 2.51 9.83
N GLN A 86 -15.58 2.44 10.10
CA GLN A 86 -14.97 2.74 11.39
C GLN A 86 -14.48 4.21 11.50
N GLY A 87 -14.60 4.98 10.41
CA GLY A 87 -14.14 6.36 10.31
C GLY A 87 -12.78 6.48 9.63
N CYS A 88 -12.31 7.71 9.46
CA CYS A 88 -11.00 7.98 8.87
C CYS A 88 -9.89 7.57 9.84
N PRO A 89 -9.01 6.61 9.47
CA PRO A 89 -7.93 6.19 10.35
C PRO A 89 -6.88 7.30 10.50
N SER A 90 -6.15 7.24 11.61
CA SER A 90 -4.90 7.98 11.77
C SER A 90 -3.76 7.23 11.10
N SER A 91 -2.69 7.93 10.72
CA SER A 91 -1.53 7.29 10.09
C SER A 91 -0.87 6.20 10.95
N SER A 92 -1.09 6.14 12.26
CA SER A 92 -0.57 5.08 13.12
C SER A 92 -1.39 3.78 13.12
N ASN A 93 -2.59 3.77 12.53
CA ASN A 93 -3.48 2.61 12.57
C ASN A 93 -4.14 2.26 11.23
N GLY A 94 -3.89 3.02 10.17
CA GLY A 94 -4.33 2.67 8.84
C GLY A 94 -4.08 3.74 7.79
N PHE A 95 -4.19 3.32 6.54
CA PHE A 95 -4.20 4.26 5.42
C PHE A 95 -5.54 4.99 5.35
N PRO A 96 -5.56 6.30 5.04
CA PRO A 96 -6.82 6.98 4.77
C PRO A 96 -7.50 6.32 3.57
N TYR A 97 -8.81 6.11 3.68
CA TYR A 97 -9.59 5.67 2.53
C TYR A 97 -9.75 6.83 1.54
N ILE A 98 -9.88 6.47 0.26
CA ILE A 98 -10.03 7.45 -0.83
C ILE A 98 -11.48 7.43 -1.29
N GLU A 99 -12.12 8.59 -1.22
CA GLU A 99 -13.45 8.83 -1.78
C GLU A 99 -13.28 9.45 -3.17
N VAL A 100 -13.83 8.79 -4.18
CA VAL A 100 -13.90 9.31 -5.54
C VAL A 100 -15.33 9.73 -5.83
N SER A 101 -15.51 10.98 -6.28
CA SER A 101 -16.77 11.47 -6.85
C SER A 101 -16.56 11.99 -8.27
N GLY A 102 -17.09 11.25 -9.24
CA GLY A 102 -16.84 11.45 -10.67
C GLY A 102 -15.35 11.40 -11.02
N THR A 103 -14.70 12.56 -11.08
CA THR A 103 -13.28 12.73 -11.44
C THR A 103 -12.41 13.22 -10.28
N THR A 104 -13.03 13.55 -9.16
CA THR A 104 -12.34 14.10 -7.99
C THR A 104 -12.11 13.00 -6.98
N ALA A 105 -10.87 12.78 -6.58
CA ALA A 105 -10.53 11.87 -5.50
C ALA A 105 -9.97 12.63 -4.30
N THR A 106 -10.49 12.31 -3.12
CA THR A 106 -10.11 12.96 -1.86
C THR A 106 -9.85 11.88 -0.81
N SER A 107 -8.76 12.00 -0.06
CA SER A 107 -8.57 11.18 1.13
C SER A 107 -9.64 11.55 2.18
N CYS A 108 -9.97 10.64 3.07
CA CYS A 108 -10.84 10.96 4.22
C CYS A 108 -10.25 12.05 5.14
N GLY A 109 -8.94 12.32 5.03
CA GLY A 109 -8.25 13.43 5.69
C GLY A 109 -8.42 14.79 5.00
N GLY A 110 -8.95 14.82 3.77
CA GLY A 110 -9.23 16.01 2.97
C GLY A 110 -8.20 16.32 1.88
N ASP A 111 -7.23 15.44 1.63
CA ASP A 111 -6.18 15.65 0.64
C ASP A 111 -6.65 15.26 -0.76
N SER A 112 -6.33 16.06 -1.77
CA SER A 112 -6.58 15.68 -3.16
C SER A 112 -5.62 14.57 -3.62
N VAL A 113 -6.18 13.52 -4.21
CA VAL A 113 -5.43 12.39 -4.74
C VAL A 113 -5.65 12.31 -6.25
N SER A 114 -4.61 11.96 -7.01
CA SER A 114 -4.74 11.62 -8.42
C SER A 114 -4.93 10.11 -8.56
N ILE A 115 -6.12 9.69 -8.97
CA ILE A 115 -6.45 8.27 -9.23
C ILE A 115 -6.11 7.81 -10.65
N ASN A 116 -5.55 8.70 -11.47
CA ASN A 116 -5.04 8.34 -12.79
C ASN A 116 -3.64 7.73 -12.65
N GLY A 117 -3.59 6.42 -12.44
CA GLY A 117 -2.36 5.68 -12.26
C GLY A 117 -2.17 5.15 -10.85
N TRP A 118 -0.91 4.82 -10.54
CA TRP A 118 -0.47 4.49 -9.19
C TRP A 118 -0.42 5.76 -8.33
N PHE A 119 -0.93 5.68 -7.11
CA PHE A 119 -0.79 6.72 -6.11
C PHE A 119 -0.29 6.14 -4.81
N ALA A 120 0.63 6.86 -4.15
CA ALA A 120 1.17 6.45 -2.87
C ALA A 120 0.12 6.63 -1.76
N MET A 121 0.03 5.62 -0.89
CA MET A 121 -0.75 5.66 0.33
C MET A 121 0.11 6.28 1.44
N PRO A 122 -0.39 7.30 2.15
CA PRO A 122 0.40 8.00 3.16
C PRO A 122 0.57 7.12 4.40
N GLY A 123 1.81 6.94 4.82
CA GLY A 123 2.15 6.21 6.04
C GLY A 123 2.55 7.12 7.21
N PRO A 124 2.79 6.54 8.39
CA PRO A 124 3.15 7.27 9.63
C PRO A 124 4.55 7.90 9.62
N ALA A 125 5.47 7.42 8.79
CA ALA A 125 6.85 7.88 8.75
C ALA A 125 7.12 8.75 7.51
N THR A 126 8.19 9.55 7.54
CA THR A 126 8.57 10.44 6.44
C THR A 126 10.08 10.38 6.22
N ASP A 127 10.50 10.19 4.97
CA ASP A 127 11.90 10.12 4.63
C ASP A 127 12.56 11.52 4.55
N GLN A 128 13.85 11.57 4.18
CA GLN A 128 14.59 12.83 4.12
C GLN A 128 14.13 13.79 3.01
N VAL A 129 13.41 13.29 1.99
CA VAL A 129 12.91 14.08 0.87
C VAL A 129 11.42 14.39 0.98
N GLY A 130 10.77 13.93 2.06
CA GLY A 130 9.37 14.22 2.37
C GLY A 130 8.38 13.17 1.86
N THR A 131 8.86 12.01 1.41
CA THR A 131 7.97 10.89 1.02
C THR A 131 7.49 10.17 2.27
N GLU A 132 6.18 10.07 2.42
CA GLU A 132 5.55 9.30 3.49
C GLU A 132 5.59 7.80 3.18
N TYR A 133 5.82 6.97 4.20
CA TYR A 133 5.91 5.52 4.08
C TYR A 133 5.45 4.83 5.36
N LEU A 134 5.19 3.53 5.24
CA LEU A 134 4.85 2.67 6.36
C LEU A 134 6.12 2.10 6.97
N ASP A 135 6.51 2.57 8.15
CA ASP A 135 7.64 2.01 8.89
C ASP A 135 7.33 0.58 9.37
N LEU A 136 8.39 -0.21 9.51
CA LEU A 136 8.27 -1.61 9.93
C LEU A 136 7.66 -1.73 11.33
N GLU A 137 8.00 -0.82 12.26
CA GLU A 137 7.51 -0.87 13.65
C GLU A 137 5.98 -0.76 13.76
N THR A 138 5.32 -0.20 12.74
CA THR A 138 3.86 0.02 12.74
C THR A 138 3.06 -1.23 12.39
N PHE A 139 3.52 -2.05 11.43
CA PHE A 139 2.71 -3.17 10.91
C PHE A 139 3.42 -4.53 10.94
N TYR A 140 4.75 -4.55 10.99
CA TYR A 140 5.53 -5.78 10.91
C TYR A 140 5.58 -6.45 12.28
N GLY A 141 5.13 -7.71 12.32
CA GLY A 141 5.15 -8.55 13.52
C GLY A 141 6.28 -9.57 13.46
N ASP A 142 6.07 -10.59 12.64
CA ASP A 142 7.01 -11.69 12.39
C ASP A 142 7.17 -11.92 10.88
N ASP A 143 8.14 -12.76 10.51
CA ASP A 143 8.31 -13.22 9.13
C ASP A 143 7.08 -13.99 8.65
N GLY A 144 6.60 -13.68 7.46
CA GLY A 144 5.49 -14.43 6.86
C GLY A 144 4.78 -13.71 5.72
N CYS A 145 3.67 -14.30 5.28
CA CYS A 145 2.86 -13.80 4.18
C CYS A 145 1.94 -12.68 4.65
N TYR A 146 2.17 -11.47 4.13
CA TYR A 146 1.33 -10.30 4.39
C TYR A 146 0.44 -10.01 3.18
N THR A 147 -0.88 -10.00 3.41
CA THR A 147 -1.88 -9.70 2.39
C THR A 147 -2.25 -8.22 2.42
N PHE A 148 -2.23 -7.58 1.26
CA PHE A 148 -2.64 -6.19 1.03
C PHE A 148 -4.05 -6.18 0.45
N GLN A 149 -5.04 -6.27 1.33
CA GLN A 149 -6.43 -6.40 0.93
C GLN A 149 -7.03 -5.04 0.58
N VAL A 150 -7.48 -4.88 -0.66
CA VAL A 150 -8.20 -3.69 -1.13
C VAL A 150 -9.70 -3.96 -1.10
N THR A 151 -10.47 -3.02 -0.54
CA THR A 151 -11.94 -3.02 -0.62
C THR A 151 -12.40 -1.84 -1.46
N ILE A 152 -13.22 -2.13 -2.46
CA ILE A 152 -13.77 -1.17 -3.42
C ILE A 152 -15.28 -1.13 -3.22
N THR A 153 -15.82 0.01 -2.80
CA THR A 153 -17.25 0.20 -2.64
C THR A 153 -17.76 1.13 -3.73
N ASN A 154 -18.32 0.56 -4.81
CA ASN A 154 -18.91 1.33 -5.90
C ASN A 154 -20.31 1.82 -5.53
N THR A 155 -20.58 3.11 -5.72
CA THR A 155 -21.94 3.66 -5.64
C THR A 155 -22.58 3.61 -7.01
N LEU A 156 -23.63 2.79 -7.17
CA LEU A 156 -24.34 2.63 -8.43
C LEU A 156 -25.32 3.78 -8.66
N SER A 157 -25.72 3.99 -9.91
CA SER A 157 -26.72 5.01 -10.27
C SER A 157 -28.10 4.79 -9.62
N SER A 158 -28.40 3.56 -9.16
CA SER A 158 -29.60 3.25 -8.38
C SER A 158 -29.51 3.73 -6.92
N GLY A 159 -28.31 4.08 -6.45
CA GLY A 159 -27.99 4.32 -5.04
C GLY A 159 -27.58 3.07 -4.28
N ASP A 160 -27.56 1.90 -4.92
CA ASP A 160 -27.06 0.67 -4.32
C ASP A 160 -25.53 0.65 -4.29
N GLU A 161 -24.96 -0.09 -3.33
CA GLU A 161 -23.51 -0.31 -3.25
C GLU A 161 -23.14 -1.68 -3.84
N LEU A 162 -22.08 -1.69 -4.65
CA LEU A 162 -21.40 -2.91 -5.08
C LEU A 162 -20.00 -2.95 -4.44
N ILE A 163 -19.82 -3.90 -3.52
CA ILE A 163 -18.56 -4.09 -2.80
C ILE A 163 -17.75 -5.20 -3.47
N LEU A 164 -16.50 -4.89 -3.83
CA LEU A 164 -15.49 -5.86 -4.25
C LEU A 164 -14.38 -5.87 -3.21
N VAL A 165 -13.96 -7.07 -2.82
CA VAL A 165 -12.79 -7.29 -1.95
C VAL A 165 -11.76 -8.05 -2.75
N GLN A 166 -10.56 -7.51 -2.84
CA GLN A 166 -9.40 -8.13 -3.44
C GLN A 166 -8.38 -8.43 -2.37
N ASP A 167 -8.11 -9.71 -2.16
CA ASP A 167 -7.24 -10.27 -1.13
C ASP A 167 -6.20 -11.23 -1.72
N ASP A 168 -5.95 -11.13 -3.02
CA ASP A 168 -4.99 -11.92 -3.79
C ASP A 168 -3.59 -11.28 -3.87
N VAL A 169 -3.44 -10.03 -3.41
CA VAL A 169 -2.13 -9.38 -3.29
C VAL A 169 -1.46 -9.80 -1.98
N ALA A 170 -0.43 -10.63 -2.04
CA ALA A 170 0.39 -10.91 -0.87
C ALA A 170 1.87 -11.15 -1.20
N TRP A 171 2.73 -10.85 -0.24
CA TRP A 171 4.15 -11.18 -0.30
C TRP A 171 4.66 -11.71 1.02
N GLU A 172 5.61 -12.63 0.94
CA GLU A 172 6.44 -13.04 2.06
C GLU A 172 7.36 -11.89 2.43
N LEU A 173 7.17 -11.36 3.64
CA LEU A 173 8.02 -10.33 4.23
C LEU A 173 8.89 -10.99 5.29
N ASP A 174 10.20 -10.95 5.08
CA ASP A 174 11.22 -11.34 6.04
C ASP A 174 12.21 -10.18 6.13
N PHE A 175 12.00 -9.29 7.09
CA PHE A 175 12.89 -8.16 7.35
C PHE A 175 14.00 -8.52 8.33
N ASP A 176 13.94 -9.64 9.05
CA ASP A 176 15.00 -10.02 9.99
C ASP A 176 16.21 -10.66 9.29
N ALA A 177 15.99 -11.44 8.22
CA ALA A 177 17.05 -12.00 7.39
C ALA A 177 17.51 -11.06 6.26
N ASN A 178 16.69 -10.07 5.88
CA ASN A 178 16.95 -9.17 4.74
C ASN A 178 17.20 -7.70 5.11
N LYS A 179 17.64 -7.41 6.35
CA LYS A 179 18.02 -6.02 6.75
C LYS A 179 19.06 -5.41 5.83
N GLU A 180 19.95 -6.21 5.25
CA GLU A 180 21.02 -5.76 4.36
C GLU A 180 20.99 -6.54 3.03
N GLY A 181 20.71 -5.88 1.90
CA GLY A 181 20.84 -6.49 0.56
C GLY A 181 19.63 -6.28 -0.39
N PRO A 182 19.66 -6.87 -1.60
CA PRO A 182 18.50 -6.89 -2.48
C PRO A 182 17.39 -7.72 -1.85
N TRP A 183 16.24 -7.09 -1.63
CA TRP A 183 15.12 -7.68 -0.92
C TRP A 183 14.43 -8.76 -1.76
N ASP A 184 14.32 -9.96 -1.20
CA ASP A 184 13.66 -11.11 -1.83
C ASP A 184 12.22 -11.22 -1.33
N MET A 185 11.33 -10.44 -1.96
CA MET A 185 9.89 -10.56 -1.75
C MET A 185 9.31 -11.57 -2.70
N ASN A 186 8.95 -12.74 -2.19
CA ASN A 186 8.26 -13.72 -3.02
C ASN A 186 6.76 -13.51 -2.89
N ALA A 187 6.04 -13.53 -4.01
CA ALA A 187 4.59 -13.57 -3.96
C ALA A 187 4.13 -14.83 -3.20
N CYS A 188 3.11 -14.64 -2.36
CA CYS A 188 2.34 -15.69 -1.70
C CYS A 188 0.85 -15.42 -1.95
#